data_AF-A0A328S6Q4-F1
#
_entry.id   AF-A0A328S6Q4-F1
#
_cell.length_a   1.000
_cell.length_b   1.000
_cell.length_c   1.000
_cell.angle_alpha   90.00
_cell.angle_beta   90.00
_cell.angle_gamma   90.00
#
_symmetry.space_group_name_H-M   'P 1'
#
loop_
_entity.id
_entity.type
_entity.pdbx_description
1 polymer ?
#
loop_
_entity_poly.entity_id
_entity_poly.type
_entity_poly.pdbx_seq_one_letter_code
_entity_poly.pdbx_strand_id
1 'polypeptide(L)'
;MKMMEILRILNSDGDILGAKSISEQLNKRGYFIGERAVRYHMRMLDEKGFTEKIGHKGRRITQKGVDELKVGLIYDQVDFIYSKFQEKMYNVSLDLNNAKGTVIVNISSVNDSESENVIKTIFEKGLAVSKNVLWKKKDDTHYIETVCGTTIDAVFQKNG
;
A
#
# COMPACT_ATOMS: atom_id res chain seq x y z
N MET A 1 -7.96 -15.08 -2.69
CA MET A 1 -8.91 -14.51 -1.69
C MET A 1 -9.13 -15.45 -0.50
N LYS A 2 -9.93 -16.53 -0.61
CA LYS A 2 -10.35 -17.34 0.57
C LYS A 2 -9.24 -18.06 1.33
N MET A 3 -8.21 -18.57 0.64
CA MET A 3 -7.07 -19.26 1.27
C MET A 3 -6.16 -18.31 2.07
N MET A 4 -5.92 -17.09 1.57
CA MET A 4 -5.12 -16.08 2.29
C MET A 4 -5.82 -15.62 3.56
N GLU A 5 -7.14 -15.49 3.53
CA GLU A 5 -7.90 -15.11 4.71
C GLU A 5 -7.88 -16.21 5.79
N ILE A 6 -7.92 -17.49 5.38
CA ILE A 6 -7.72 -18.63 6.30
C ILE A 6 -6.32 -18.58 6.93
N LEU A 7 -5.27 -18.29 6.16
CA LEU A 7 -3.92 -18.13 6.71
C LEU A 7 -3.86 -16.96 7.70
N ARG A 8 -4.51 -15.82 7.41
CA ARG A 8 -4.57 -14.67 8.33
C ARG A 8 -5.21 -15.06 9.65
N ILE A 9 -6.35 -15.76 9.61
CA ILE A 9 -7.04 -16.26 10.81
C ILE A 9 -6.11 -17.17 11.64
N LEU A 10 -5.45 -18.12 10.99
CA LEU A 10 -4.52 -19.05 11.66
C LEU A 10 -3.28 -18.35 12.25
N ASN A 11 -2.84 -17.23 11.65
CA ASN A 11 -1.70 -16.45 12.15
C ASN A 11 -2.06 -15.50 13.29
N SER A 12 -3.27 -14.92 13.27
CA SER A 12 -3.73 -13.94 14.27
C SER A 12 -4.06 -14.57 15.62
N ASP A 13 -4.66 -15.77 15.61
CA ASP A 13 -5.18 -16.39 16.83
C ASP A 13 -4.19 -17.35 17.49
N GLY A 14 -3.03 -17.59 16.88
CA GLY A 14 -1.91 -18.36 17.46
C GLY A 14 -2.17 -19.84 17.76
N ASP A 15 -3.42 -20.29 17.63
CA ASP A 15 -3.86 -21.60 18.03
C ASP A 15 -4.22 -22.52 16.85
N ILE A 16 -4.25 -23.81 17.16
CA ILE A 16 -4.70 -24.83 16.24
C ILE A 16 -6.21 -24.65 16.03
N LEU A 17 -6.62 -24.21 14.83
CA LEU A 17 -8.04 -23.94 14.54
C LEU A 17 -8.67 -24.99 13.63
N GLY A 18 -9.87 -25.42 14.02
CA GLY A 18 -10.73 -26.29 13.23
C GLY A 18 -11.59 -25.52 12.22
N ALA A 19 -12.14 -26.25 11.24
CA ALA A 19 -12.93 -25.66 10.16
C ALA A 19 -14.19 -24.90 10.62
N LYS A 20 -14.78 -25.27 11.76
CA LYS A 20 -15.89 -24.56 12.38
C LYS A 20 -15.51 -23.15 12.79
N SER A 21 -14.48 -23.01 13.63
CA SER A 21 -13.99 -21.71 14.10
C SER A 21 -13.56 -20.81 12.93
N ILE A 22 -12.84 -21.38 11.96
CA ILE A 22 -12.43 -20.63 10.76
C ILE A 22 -13.64 -20.20 9.92
N SER A 23 -14.66 -21.04 9.74
CA SER A 23 -15.90 -20.69 9.04
C SER A 23 -16.62 -19.53 9.75
N GLU A 24 -16.76 -19.60 11.07
CA GLU A 24 -17.38 -18.53 11.88
C GLU A 24 -16.63 -17.20 11.74
N GLN A 25 -15.30 -17.22 11.77
CA GLN A 25 -14.48 -16.01 11.58
C GLN A 25 -14.56 -15.46 10.16
N LEU A 26 -14.52 -16.32 9.14
CA LEU A 26 -14.70 -15.89 7.75
C LEU A 26 -16.05 -15.22 7.55
N ASN A 27 -17.13 -15.80 8.11
CA ASN A 27 -18.47 -15.20 8.05
C ASN A 27 -18.51 -13.82 8.73
N LYS A 28 -17.85 -13.64 9.89
CA LYS A 28 -17.73 -12.33 10.56
C LYS A 28 -16.99 -11.29 9.71
N ARG A 29 -16.06 -11.73 8.85
CA ARG A 29 -15.31 -10.90 7.90
C ARG A 29 -16.03 -10.74 6.55
N GLY A 30 -17.29 -11.17 6.43
CA GLY A 30 -18.11 -11.04 5.22
C GLY A 30 -17.93 -12.17 4.19
N TYR A 31 -17.13 -13.19 4.49
CA TYR A 31 -16.93 -14.35 3.63
C TYR A 31 -17.89 -15.48 4.03
N PHE A 32 -19.11 -15.47 3.49
CA PHE A 32 -20.12 -16.49 3.77
C PHE A 32 -19.71 -17.88 3.24
N ILE A 33 -19.09 -18.70 4.07
CA ILE A 33 -18.55 -20.01 3.70
C ILE A 33 -18.79 -21.06 4.79
N GLY A 34 -19.39 -22.19 4.42
CA GLY A 34 -19.62 -23.30 5.34
C GLY A 34 -18.37 -24.15 5.60
N GLU A 35 -18.37 -24.90 6.71
CA GLU A 35 -17.22 -25.69 7.17
C GLU A 35 -16.67 -26.68 6.12
N ARG A 36 -17.53 -27.28 5.29
CA ARG A 36 -17.11 -28.25 4.26
C ARG A 36 -16.16 -27.60 3.26
N ALA A 37 -16.48 -26.38 2.81
CA ALA A 37 -15.65 -25.62 1.88
C ALA A 37 -14.37 -25.10 2.58
N VAL A 38 -14.46 -24.74 3.87
CA VAL A 38 -13.27 -24.41 4.68
C VAL A 38 -12.32 -25.61 4.78
N ARG A 39 -12.84 -26.82 5.06
CA ARG A 39 -12.02 -28.05 5.10
C ARG A 39 -11.31 -28.31 3.78
N TYR A 40 -11.98 -28.05 2.65
CA TYR A 40 -11.40 -28.15 1.32
C TYR A 40 -10.23 -27.18 1.14
N HIS A 41 -10.42 -25.88 1.43
CA HIS A 41 -9.34 -24.89 1.31
C HIS A 41 -8.16 -25.17 2.24
N MET A 42 -8.43 -25.55 3.47
CA MET A 42 -7.36 -25.93 4.39
C MET A 42 -6.59 -27.17 3.91
N ARG A 43 -7.23 -28.12 3.19
CA ARG A 43 -6.51 -29.25 2.59
C ARG A 43 -5.55 -28.77 1.50
N MET A 44 -5.97 -27.81 0.68
CA MET A 44 -5.09 -27.20 -0.31
C MET A 44 -3.93 -26.42 0.32
N LEU A 45 -4.17 -25.78 1.48
CA LEU A 45 -3.11 -25.13 2.25
C LEU A 45 -2.10 -26.13 2.83
N ASP A 46 -2.58 -27.30 3.28
CA ASP A 46 -1.73 -28.42 3.70
C ASP A 46 -0.87 -28.92 2.53
N GLU A 47 -1.48 -29.13 1.35
CA GLU A 47 -0.80 -29.57 0.12
C GLU A 47 0.29 -28.58 -0.35
N LYS A 48 0.10 -27.28 -0.09
CA LYS A 48 1.10 -26.23 -0.37
C LYS A 48 2.19 -26.12 0.70
N GLY A 49 2.03 -26.81 1.83
CA GLY A 49 2.92 -26.73 3.00
C GLY A 49 2.76 -25.43 3.81
N PHE A 50 1.66 -24.71 3.63
CA PHE A 50 1.38 -23.46 4.36
C PHE A 50 0.71 -23.71 5.71
N THR A 51 0.05 -24.85 5.87
CA THR A 51 -0.54 -25.30 7.13
C THR A 51 -0.16 -26.75 7.41
N GLU A 52 -0.21 -27.13 8.68
CA GLU A 52 -0.03 -28.50 9.15
C GLU A 52 -1.26 -28.96 9.92
N LYS A 53 -1.71 -30.19 9.69
CA LYS A 53 -2.84 -30.79 10.40
C LYS A 53 -2.40 -31.32 11.76
N ILE A 54 -3.04 -30.85 12.84
CA ILE A 54 -2.80 -31.34 14.20
C ILE A 54 -3.98 -32.21 14.64
N GLY A 55 -3.90 -33.50 14.32
CA GLY A 55 -4.91 -34.50 14.68
C GLY A 55 -6.34 -34.07 14.30
N HIS A 56 -7.25 -34.15 15.27
CA HIS A 56 -8.63 -33.65 15.13
C HIS A 56 -8.82 -32.21 15.61
N LYS A 57 -7.79 -31.58 16.18
CA LYS A 57 -7.87 -30.23 16.75
C LYS A 57 -8.00 -29.16 15.65
N GLY A 58 -7.34 -29.35 14.51
CA GLY A 58 -7.40 -28.40 13.40
C GLY A 58 -6.12 -28.31 12.59
N ARG A 59 -5.81 -27.11 12.10
CA ARG A 59 -4.53 -26.78 11.49
C ARG A 59 -3.77 -25.73 12.27
N ARG A 60 -2.45 -25.77 12.18
CA ARG A 60 -1.54 -24.67 12.53
C ARG A 60 -0.91 -24.11 11.25
N ILE A 61 -0.62 -22.82 11.22
CA ILE A 61 0.18 -22.21 10.16
C ILE A 61 1.66 -22.63 10.27
N THR A 62 2.33 -22.87 9.15
CA THR A 62 3.78 -23.14 9.10
C THR A 62 4.56 -21.84 8.88
N GLN A 63 5.89 -21.86 9.07
CA GLN A 63 6.73 -20.71 8.72
C GLN A 63 6.57 -20.30 7.24
N LYS A 64 6.47 -21.28 6.33
CA LYS A 64 6.21 -21.04 4.91
C LYS A 64 4.87 -20.33 4.68
N GLY A 65 3.83 -20.68 5.45
CA GLY A 65 2.54 -19.99 5.41
C GLY A 65 2.63 -18.55 5.95
N VAL A 66 3.44 -18.30 6.98
CA VAL A 66 3.72 -16.94 7.49
C VAL A 66 4.44 -16.10 6.44
N ASP A 67 5.41 -16.65 5.73
CA ASP A 67 6.14 -15.92 4.70
C ASP A 67 5.26 -15.64 3.47
N GLU A 68 4.37 -16.56 3.10
CA GLU A 68 3.32 -16.32 2.09
C GLU A 68 2.39 -15.16 2.50
N LEU A 69 2.00 -15.09 3.78
CA LEU A 69 1.20 -13.97 4.29
C LEU A 69 1.89 -12.62 4.13
N LYS A 70 3.21 -12.55 4.38
CA LYS A 70 3.98 -11.32 4.18
C LYS A 70 3.96 -10.88 2.73
N VAL A 71 4.11 -11.82 1.79
CA VAL A 71 4.00 -11.53 0.36
C VAL A 71 2.60 -11.00 0.01
N GLY A 72 1.54 -11.65 0.51
CA GLY A 72 0.16 -11.16 0.35
C GLY A 72 -0.07 -9.75 0.90
N LEU A 73 0.48 -9.46 2.07
CA LEU A 73 0.39 -8.13 2.70
C LEU A 73 1.10 -7.04 1.87
N ILE A 74 2.21 -7.38 1.21
CA ILE A 74 2.90 -6.46 0.29
C ILE A 74 1.99 -6.09 -0.88
N TYR A 75 1.27 -7.06 -1.47
CA TYR A 75 0.31 -6.75 -2.55
C TYR A 75 -0.81 -5.82 -2.08
N ASP A 76 -1.43 -6.10 -0.93
CA ASP A 76 -2.47 -5.21 -0.37
C ASP A 76 -1.94 -3.79 -0.12
N GLN A 77 -0.70 -3.68 0.37
CA GLN A 77 -0.06 -2.39 0.60
C GLN A 77 0.20 -1.64 -0.71
N VAL A 78 0.67 -2.34 -1.75
CA VAL A 78 0.88 -1.76 -3.08
C VAL A 78 -0.44 -1.27 -3.67
N ASP A 79 -1.52 -2.07 -3.58
CA ASP A 79 -2.85 -1.69 -4.06
C ASP A 79 -3.41 -0.46 -3.32
N PHE A 80 -3.20 -0.39 -2.00
CA PHE A 80 -3.58 0.76 -1.19
C PHE A 80 -2.80 2.03 -1.58
N ILE A 81 -1.47 1.93 -1.73
CA ILE A 81 -0.62 3.04 -2.17
C ILE A 81 -1.02 3.49 -3.57
N TYR A 82 -1.27 2.55 -4.48
CA TYR A 82 -1.73 2.84 -5.83
C TYR A 82 -3.08 3.57 -5.83
N SER A 83 -4.03 3.14 -5.01
CA SER A 83 -5.33 3.82 -4.86
C SER A 83 -5.16 5.26 -4.36
N LYS A 84 -4.26 5.50 -3.40
CA LYS A 84 -3.92 6.85 -2.91
C LYS A 84 -3.21 7.69 -3.97
N PHE A 85 -2.39 7.06 -4.81
CA PHE A 85 -1.74 7.72 -5.93
C PHE A 85 -2.76 8.17 -6.99
N GLN A 86 -3.69 7.30 -7.36
CA GLN A 86 -4.79 7.64 -8.27
C GLN A 86 -5.69 8.75 -7.72
N GLU A 87 -6.02 8.70 -6.43
CA GLU A 87 -6.77 9.78 -5.76
C GLU A 87 -6.06 11.14 -5.88
N LYS A 88 -4.73 11.18 -5.68
CA LYS A 88 -3.94 12.40 -5.84
C LYS A 88 -3.94 12.90 -7.28
N MET A 89 -3.81 12.01 -8.26
CA MET A 89 -3.87 12.37 -9.68
C MET A 89 -5.24 12.95 -10.05
N TYR A 90 -6.32 12.31 -9.63
CA TYR A 90 -7.68 12.78 -9.89
C TYR A 90 -7.91 14.22 -9.39
N ASN A 91 -7.33 14.56 -8.24
CA ASN A 91 -7.47 15.87 -7.60
C ASN A 91 -6.62 16.99 -8.21
N VAL A 92 -5.77 16.73 -9.20
CA VAL A 92 -5.00 17.77 -9.94
C VAL A 92 -5.95 18.60 -10.81
N SER A 93 -5.99 19.92 -10.65
CA SER A 93 -6.89 20.81 -11.39
C SER A 93 -6.16 21.83 -12.27
N LEU A 94 -4.90 21.57 -12.61
CA LEU A 94 -4.06 22.46 -13.40
C LEU A 94 -4.66 22.75 -14.80
N ASP A 95 -5.02 24.00 -15.03
CA ASP A 95 -5.43 24.55 -16.32
C ASP A 95 -4.20 25.05 -17.09
N LEU A 96 -3.96 24.49 -18.27
CA LEU A 96 -2.81 24.81 -19.11
C LEU A 96 -2.88 26.21 -19.75
N ASN A 97 -4.07 26.79 -19.89
CA ASN A 97 -4.24 28.10 -20.54
C ASN A 97 -3.74 29.24 -19.66
N ASN A 98 -3.96 29.13 -18.34
CA ASN A 98 -3.59 30.16 -17.37
C ASN A 98 -2.53 29.70 -16.36
N ALA A 99 -2.07 28.44 -16.45
CA ALA A 99 -1.09 27.81 -15.58
C ALA A 99 -1.47 27.86 -14.08
N LYS A 100 -2.75 27.69 -13.76
CA LYS A 100 -3.27 27.68 -12.38
C LYS A 100 -4.07 26.42 -12.07
N GLY A 101 -4.04 26.01 -10.82
CA GLY A 101 -4.76 24.86 -10.30
C GLY A 101 -3.95 24.11 -9.26
N THR A 102 -4.49 23.00 -8.77
CA THR A 102 -3.78 22.12 -7.83
C THR A 102 -2.80 21.23 -8.57
N VAL A 103 -1.65 20.97 -7.95
CA VAL A 103 -0.60 20.09 -8.45
C VAL A 103 -0.15 19.13 -7.35
N ILE A 104 0.53 18.05 -7.72
CA ILE A 104 1.14 17.13 -6.76
C ILE A 104 2.54 17.65 -6.46
N VAL A 105 2.89 17.75 -5.18
CA VAL A 105 4.23 18.17 -4.74
C VAL A 105 4.92 17.07 -3.94
N ASN A 106 6.24 16.98 -4.09
CA ASN A 106 7.12 16.26 -3.19
C ASN A 106 7.55 17.20 -2.07
N ILE A 107 7.48 16.74 -0.82
CA ILE A 107 7.90 17.50 0.36
C ILE A 107 9.18 16.86 0.90
N SER A 108 10.25 17.64 1.00
CA SER A 108 11.52 17.23 1.60
C SER A 108 11.80 18.06 2.83
N SER A 109 12.18 17.43 3.95
CA SER A 109 12.63 18.12 5.16
C SER A 109 14.15 18.14 5.23
N VAL A 110 14.75 19.30 5.42
CA VAL A 110 16.19 19.52 5.51
C VAL A 110 16.54 20.38 6.73
N ASN A 111 17.64 20.04 7.40
CA ASN A 111 18.13 20.78 8.58
C ASN A 111 19.45 21.52 8.28
N ASP A 112 19.88 21.53 7.03
CA ASP A 112 21.19 22.01 6.60
C ASP A 112 21.09 23.26 5.73
N SER A 113 21.91 24.26 6.06
CA SER A 113 22.13 25.48 5.29
C SER A 113 22.56 25.25 3.83
N GLU A 114 23.25 24.15 3.51
CA GLU A 114 23.69 23.88 2.12
C GLU A 114 22.55 23.45 1.19
N SER A 115 21.43 22.99 1.76
CA SER A 115 20.29 22.47 0.98
C SER A 115 19.67 23.53 0.07
N GLU A 116 19.77 24.81 0.44
CA GLU A 116 19.29 25.92 -0.38
C GLU A 116 20.10 26.10 -1.67
N ASN A 117 21.43 25.91 -1.62
CA ASN A 117 22.29 26.02 -2.80
C ASN A 117 22.09 24.83 -3.75
N VAL A 118 21.90 23.64 -3.19
CA VAL A 118 21.61 22.43 -3.98
C VAL A 118 20.29 22.60 -4.75
N ILE A 119 19.22 23.04 -4.08
CA ILE A 119 17.93 23.20 -4.75
C ILE A 119 17.98 24.31 -5.81
N LYS A 120 18.66 25.44 -5.55
CA LYS A 120 18.87 26.49 -6.56
C LYS A 120 19.57 25.94 -7.80
N THR A 121 20.64 25.19 -7.61
CA THR A 121 21.40 24.58 -8.70
C THR A 121 20.53 23.63 -9.54
N ILE A 122 19.69 22.80 -8.91
CA ILE A 122 18.77 21.89 -9.62
C ILE A 122 17.82 22.67 -10.54
N PHE A 123 17.26 23.77 -10.05
CA PHE A 123 16.32 24.60 -10.81
C PHE A 123 17.03 25.40 -11.92
N GLU A 124 18.20 25.96 -11.65
CA GLU A 124 19.03 26.66 -12.65
C GLU A 124 19.47 25.75 -13.80
N LYS A 125 19.74 24.47 -13.50
CA LYS A 125 20.10 23.46 -14.49
C LYS A 125 18.89 22.89 -15.25
N GLY A 126 17.67 23.30 -14.92
CA GLY A 126 16.44 22.83 -15.57
C GLY A 126 16.11 21.36 -15.28
N LEU A 127 16.59 20.83 -14.14
CA LEU A 127 16.34 19.44 -13.74
C LEU A 127 14.98 19.26 -13.04
N ALA A 128 14.32 20.36 -12.67
CA ALA A 128 13.01 20.34 -12.03
C ALA A 128 11.87 20.30 -13.06
N VAL A 129 10.77 19.64 -12.69
CA VAL A 129 9.53 19.55 -13.51
C VAL A 129 8.89 20.92 -13.76
N SER A 130 9.08 21.84 -12.82
CA SER A 130 8.52 23.19 -12.86
C SER A 130 9.57 24.18 -12.37
N LYS A 131 9.41 25.45 -12.76
CA LYS A 131 10.17 26.58 -12.21
C LYS A 131 9.73 26.99 -10.80
N ASN A 132 8.63 26.43 -10.29
CA ASN A 132 8.09 26.77 -8.97
C ASN A 132 8.64 25.84 -7.89
N VAL A 133 9.13 26.44 -6.81
CA VAL A 133 9.52 25.77 -5.56
C VAL A 133 8.93 26.55 -4.40
N LEU A 134 8.45 25.84 -3.38
CA LEU A 134 8.03 26.48 -2.14
C LEU A 134 9.01 26.11 -1.02
N TRP A 135 9.47 27.13 -0.31
CA TRP A 135 10.34 26.98 0.84
C TRP A 135 9.59 27.43 2.09
N LYS A 136 9.50 26.54 3.08
CA LYS A 136 8.86 26.82 4.37
C LYS A 136 9.83 26.50 5.49
N LYS A 137 9.89 27.34 6.52
CA LYS A 137 10.59 27.02 7.77
C LYS A 137 9.55 26.76 8.85
N LYS A 138 9.70 25.66 9.58
CA LYS A 138 8.92 25.38 10.78
C LYS A 138 9.89 24.88 11.84
N ASP A 139 9.95 25.60 12.96
CA ASP A 139 10.96 25.40 14.01
C ASP A 139 12.38 25.46 13.40
N ASP A 140 13.23 24.49 13.69
CA ASP A 140 14.59 24.38 13.12
C ASP A 140 14.67 23.54 11.83
N THR A 141 13.51 23.17 11.25
CA THR A 141 13.44 22.35 10.04
C THR A 141 12.94 23.16 8.85
N HIS A 142 13.65 23.05 7.73
CA HIS A 142 13.25 23.59 6.45
C HIS A 142 12.50 22.54 5.64
N TYR A 143 11.41 22.94 4.99
CA TYR A 143 10.59 22.12 4.13
C TYR A 143 10.61 22.69 2.71
N ILE A 144 10.97 21.84 1.76
CA ILE A 144 11.04 22.17 0.34
C ILE A 144 9.92 21.42 -0.36
N GLU A 145 9.04 22.14 -1.03
CA GLU A 145 7.99 21.55 -1.87
C GLU A 145 8.33 21.76 -3.35
N THR A 146 8.46 20.66 -4.09
CA THR A 146 8.76 20.66 -5.53
C THR A 146 7.64 19.98 -6.30
N VAL A 147 7.30 20.48 -7.49
CA VAL A 147 6.27 19.85 -8.32
C VAL A 147 6.71 18.45 -8.74
N CYS A 148 5.85 17.46 -8.50
CA CYS A 148 6.07 16.08 -8.89
C CYS A 148 5.69 15.86 -10.36
N GLY A 149 6.49 15.05 -11.07
CA GLY A 149 6.26 14.69 -12.48
C GLY A 149 4.89 14.05 -12.72
N THR A 150 4.33 13.35 -11.71
CA THR A 150 2.97 12.80 -11.74
C THR A 150 1.88 13.85 -11.98
N THR A 151 2.17 15.12 -11.73
CA THR A 151 1.26 16.21 -12.13
C THR A 151 1.02 16.20 -13.64
N ILE A 152 2.04 15.88 -14.44
CA ILE A 152 1.94 15.77 -15.90
C ILE A 152 1.06 14.57 -16.26
N ASP A 153 1.27 13.42 -15.63
CA ASP A 153 0.46 12.22 -15.85
C ASP A 153 -1.02 12.48 -15.56
N ALA A 154 -1.31 13.22 -14.49
CA ALA A 154 -2.66 13.62 -14.12
C ALA A 154 -3.30 14.58 -15.14
N VAL A 155 -2.51 15.49 -15.73
CA VAL A 155 -2.98 16.35 -16.82
C VAL A 155 -3.28 15.53 -18.07
N PHE A 156 -2.43 14.55 -18.42
CA PHE A 156 -2.69 13.65 -19.54
C PHE A 156 -3.96 12.84 -19.34
N GLN A 157 -4.20 12.29 -18.14
CA GLN A 157 -5.42 11.54 -17.83
C GLN A 157 -6.72 12.33 -18.08
N LYS A 158 -6.67 13.66 -17.99
CA LYS A 158 -7.85 14.53 -18.18
C LYS A 158 -8.01 15.04 -19.62
N ASN A 159 -6.95 15.06 -20.41
CA ASN A 159 -6.90 15.77 -21.70
C ASN A 159 -6.46 14.88 -22.88
N GLY A 160 -6.08 13.63 -22.65
CA GLY A 160 -5.71 12.63 -23.66
C GLY A 160 -6.60 11.39 -23.56
#